data_AF-A0A1N7L5X8-F1
#
_entry.id   AF-A0A1N7L5X8-F1
#
_cell.length_a   1.000
_cell.length_b   1.000
_cell.length_c   1.000
_cell.angle_alpha   90.00
_cell.angle_beta   90.00
_cell.angle_gamma   90.00
#
_symmetry.space_group_name_H-M   'P 1'
#
loop_
_entity.id
_entity.type
_entity.pdbx_description
1 polymer ?
#
loop_
_entity_poly.entity_id
_entity_poly.type
_entity_poly.pdbx_seq_one_letter_code
_entity_poly.pdbx_strand_id
1 'polypeptide(L)'
;MNNFKDKSIILAVPDHFGLPQVFKENLEFLGFTVYLVKHDNSKIKLKTKDSLIHLYKKTFSKNKTHKAIITALEKESPQITFLNGIESADYALVVRPDLFSENVLQKIKSKSNHTVGYQWDGMKRFPLAENMIPYFNRFFVFDSNDVKKYPNVQPINNFYFDYLHPKKEIKQDIFFVGTFMKDRINELLQLSLIFKKIGLKSSINIICSKSKYYKKYSDFPVHFTKSGMDFKDSILNTQQSNVILDFQNSMHNGVSFRVFEAVGYQKKLITNNPLVKNYDFYNPNNIFVFSNENIHEAEHFLKQDFVELPNEIREKYSFTEWIKHILNSN
;
A
#
# COMPACT_ATOMS: atom_id res chain seq x y z
N MET A 1 -6.85 3.91 24.11
CA MET A 1 -7.11 4.85 22.99
C MET A 1 -8.55 4.65 22.56
N ASN A 2 -9.39 5.67 22.74
CA ASN A 2 -10.78 5.69 22.27
C ASN A 2 -11.00 7.03 21.54
N ASN A 3 -10.02 7.38 20.69
CA ASN A 3 -9.91 8.73 20.12
C ASN A 3 -11.09 9.08 19.21
N PHE A 4 -11.80 8.06 18.73
CA PHE A 4 -12.95 8.20 17.84
C PHE A 4 -14.17 7.42 18.34
N LYS A 5 -14.28 7.24 19.67
CA LYS A 5 -15.45 6.61 20.26
C LYS A 5 -16.73 7.31 19.79
N ASP A 6 -17.73 6.53 19.44
CA ASP A 6 -19.05 6.98 18.95
C ASP A 6 -18.99 7.75 17.61
N LYS A 7 -17.85 7.69 16.91
CA LYS A 7 -17.72 8.22 15.53
C LYS A 7 -17.92 7.13 14.51
N SER A 8 -18.42 7.52 13.34
CA SER A 8 -18.70 6.64 12.23
C SER A 8 -17.89 7.01 10.98
N ILE A 9 -17.48 6.01 10.21
CA ILE A 9 -16.70 6.23 8.98
C ILE A 9 -17.15 5.31 7.85
N ILE A 10 -17.43 5.89 6.69
CA ILE A 10 -17.57 5.14 5.44
C ILE A 10 -16.17 4.87 4.88
N LEU A 11 -15.83 3.59 4.74
CA LEU A 11 -14.53 3.15 4.24
C LEU A 11 -14.68 2.52 2.86
N ALA A 12 -13.93 3.01 1.87
CA ALA A 12 -13.84 2.40 0.56
C ALA A 12 -12.36 2.23 0.16
N VAL A 13 -11.89 0.99 0.10
CA VAL A 13 -10.47 0.65 -0.15
C VAL A 13 -10.42 -0.48 -1.19
N PRO A 14 -9.48 -0.48 -2.13
CA PRO A 14 -9.31 -1.59 -3.06
C PRO A 14 -8.96 -2.89 -2.32
N ASP A 15 -9.56 -4.01 -2.73
CA ASP A 15 -9.34 -5.31 -2.09
C ASP A 15 -8.05 -6.03 -2.53
N HIS A 16 -6.91 -5.42 -2.21
CA HIS A 16 -5.62 -6.04 -2.46
C HIS A 16 -5.24 -6.94 -1.30
N PHE A 17 -5.57 -8.24 -1.42
CA PHE A 17 -5.20 -9.29 -0.47
C PHE A 17 -5.78 -9.06 0.95
N GLY A 18 -7.07 -8.75 1.07
CA GLY A 18 -7.72 -8.60 2.38
C GLY A 18 -7.48 -7.27 3.07
N LEU A 19 -6.77 -6.34 2.43
CA LEU A 19 -6.46 -5.02 2.98
C LEU A 19 -7.66 -4.21 3.50
N PRO A 20 -8.86 -4.20 2.87
CA PRO A 20 -10.00 -3.48 3.41
C PRO A 20 -10.39 -3.93 4.82
N GLN A 21 -10.21 -5.23 5.11
CA GLN A 21 -10.45 -5.79 6.44
C GLN A 21 -9.41 -5.30 7.46
N VAL A 22 -8.14 -5.16 7.05
CA VAL A 22 -7.07 -4.62 7.91
C VAL A 22 -7.33 -3.15 8.27
N PHE A 23 -7.74 -2.33 7.29
CA PHE A 23 -8.19 -0.95 7.56
C PHE A 23 -9.39 -0.92 8.52
N LYS A 24 -10.39 -1.76 8.26
CA LYS A 24 -11.58 -1.86 9.11
C LYS A 24 -11.21 -2.22 10.55
N GLU A 25 -10.40 -3.25 10.76
CA GLU A 25 -9.96 -3.68 12.09
C GLU A 25 -9.19 -2.58 12.84
N ASN A 26 -8.30 -1.85 12.16
CA ASN A 26 -7.57 -0.76 12.80
C ASN A 26 -8.45 0.46 13.12
N LEU A 27 -9.45 0.77 12.29
CA LEU A 27 -10.43 1.82 12.57
C LEU A 27 -11.35 1.43 13.74
N GLU A 28 -11.84 0.20 13.77
CA GLU A 28 -12.64 -0.34 14.89
C GLU A 28 -11.84 -0.35 16.19
N PHE A 29 -10.56 -0.70 16.14
CA PHE A 29 -9.63 -0.60 17.27
C PHE A 29 -9.53 0.84 17.84
N LEU A 30 -9.71 1.86 17.00
CA LEU A 30 -9.71 3.26 17.41
C LEU A 30 -11.06 3.80 17.91
N GLY A 31 -12.09 2.95 17.87
CA GLY A 31 -13.44 3.23 18.36
C GLY A 31 -14.46 3.61 17.29
N PHE A 32 -14.11 3.56 16.00
CA PHE A 32 -15.05 3.86 14.93
C PHE A 32 -16.10 2.77 14.74
N THR A 33 -17.33 3.18 14.41
CA THR A 33 -18.26 2.34 13.65
C THR A 33 -17.92 2.42 12.17
N VAL A 34 -17.56 1.29 11.54
CA VAL A 34 -17.05 1.28 10.16
C VAL A 34 -18.07 0.72 9.17
N TYR A 35 -18.45 1.52 8.19
CA TYR A 35 -19.25 1.10 7.04
C TYR A 35 -18.36 0.80 5.84
N LEU A 36 -18.01 -0.47 5.63
CA LEU A 36 -17.12 -0.88 4.55
C LEU A 36 -17.86 -1.05 3.22
N VAL A 37 -17.62 -0.12 2.29
CA VAL A 37 -18.06 -0.23 0.88
C VAL A 37 -17.12 -1.19 0.15
N LYS A 38 -17.63 -2.36 -0.20
CA LYS A 38 -16.84 -3.38 -0.89
C LYS A 38 -16.47 -2.95 -2.32
N HIS A 39 -15.20 -3.11 -2.66
CA HIS A 39 -14.71 -3.01 -4.02
C HIS A 39 -14.42 -4.41 -4.57
N ASP A 40 -15.32 -4.95 -5.38
CA ASP A 40 -15.11 -6.24 -6.04
C ASP A 40 -13.89 -6.15 -6.98
N ASN A 41 -12.91 -7.05 -6.80
CA ASN A 41 -11.72 -7.11 -7.64
C ASN A 41 -11.82 -8.10 -8.80
N SER A 42 -13.00 -8.69 -9.04
CA SER A 42 -13.27 -9.54 -10.18
C SER A 42 -12.94 -8.84 -11.51
N LYS A 43 -12.39 -9.62 -12.43
CA LYS A 43 -12.09 -9.14 -13.79
C LYS A 43 -13.39 -9.09 -14.59
N ILE A 44 -13.83 -7.89 -14.93
CA ILE A 44 -14.95 -7.70 -15.84
C ILE A 44 -14.47 -7.81 -17.29
N LYS A 45 -15.15 -8.66 -18.07
CA LYS A 45 -14.98 -8.71 -19.52
C LYS A 45 -15.82 -7.58 -20.12
N LEU A 46 -15.16 -6.65 -20.80
CA LEU A 46 -15.85 -5.57 -21.48
C LEU A 46 -16.80 -6.13 -22.55
N LYS A 47 -17.96 -5.50 -22.70
CA LYS A 47 -18.86 -5.75 -23.84
C LYS A 47 -18.14 -5.40 -25.15
N THR A 48 -18.59 -5.98 -26.26
CA THR A 48 -17.91 -5.83 -27.57
C THR A 48 -17.78 -4.36 -27.99
N LYS A 49 -18.85 -3.56 -27.80
CA LYS A 49 -18.86 -2.12 -28.06
C LYS A 49 -17.79 -1.38 -27.27
N ASP A 50 -17.70 -1.61 -25.96
CA ASP A 50 -16.69 -0.98 -25.10
C ASP A 50 -15.28 -1.45 -25.38
N SER A 51 -15.11 -2.69 -25.84
CA SER A 51 -13.82 -3.21 -26.27
C SER A 51 -13.31 -2.45 -27.51
N LEU A 52 -14.20 -2.17 -28.48
CA LEU A 52 -13.88 -1.38 -29.66
C LEU A 52 -13.58 0.08 -29.30
N ILE A 53 -14.40 0.70 -28.45
CA ILE A 53 -14.16 2.08 -27.96
C ILE A 53 -12.83 2.16 -27.20
N HIS A 54 -12.54 1.18 -26.35
CA HIS A 54 -11.27 1.13 -25.62
C HIS A 54 -10.08 0.99 -26.58
N LEU A 55 -10.17 0.13 -27.59
CA LEU A 55 -9.14 -0.03 -28.60
C LEU A 55 -8.93 1.28 -29.38
N TYR A 56 -10.01 1.92 -29.83
CA TYR A 56 -9.95 3.20 -30.53
C TYR A 56 -9.29 4.29 -29.67
N LYS A 57 -9.81 4.54 -28.45
CA LYS A 57 -9.26 5.55 -27.52
C LYS A 57 -7.81 5.28 -27.16
N LYS A 58 -7.42 4.02 -27.00
CA LYS A 58 -6.04 3.61 -26.69
C LYS A 58 -5.10 3.87 -27.88
N THR A 59 -5.54 3.59 -29.10
CA THR A 59 -4.71 3.69 -30.31
C THR A 59 -4.61 5.12 -30.83
N PHE A 60 -5.73 5.85 -30.90
CA PHE A 60 -5.78 7.18 -31.52
C PHE A 60 -5.63 8.32 -30.52
N SER A 61 -6.14 8.16 -29.30
CA SER A 61 -6.10 9.22 -28.26
C SER A 61 -5.09 8.95 -27.15
N LYS A 62 -4.34 7.83 -27.20
CA LYS A 62 -3.46 7.32 -26.13
C LYS A 62 -4.16 7.21 -24.75
N ASN A 63 -5.49 7.25 -24.72
CA ASN A 63 -6.30 7.26 -23.52
C ASN A 63 -6.63 5.82 -23.11
N LYS A 64 -6.11 5.40 -21.94
CA LYS A 64 -6.30 4.06 -21.39
C LYS A 64 -7.38 3.97 -20.30
N THR A 65 -8.09 5.06 -20.01
CA THR A 65 -9.02 5.16 -18.87
C THR A 65 -10.40 4.56 -19.11
N HIS A 66 -10.83 4.40 -20.38
CA HIS A 66 -12.17 3.89 -20.73
C HIS A 66 -12.53 2.58 -20.02
N LYS A 67 -11.59 1.63 -19.98
CA LYS A 67 -11.83 0.34 -19.31
C LYS A 67 -12.06 0.51 -17.81
N ALA A 68 -11.32 1.40 -17.16
CA ALA A 68 -11.47 1.65 -15.72
C ALA A 68 -12.84 2.25 -15.42
N ILE A 69 -13.28 3.25 -16.21
CA ILE A 69 -14.62 3.87 -16.08
C ILE A 69 -15.73 2.82 -16.20
N ILE A 70 -15.72 2.02 -17.28
CA ILE A 70 -16.76 1.00 -17.47
C ILE A 70 -16.73 -0.05 -16.36
N THR A 71 -15.54 -0.42 -15.88
CA THR A 71 -15.42 -1.37 -14.76
C THR A 71 -16.03 -0.81 -13.48
N ALA A 72 -15.85 0.48 -13.20
CA ALA A 72 -16.44 1.14 -12.04
C ALA A 72 -17.98 1.20 -12.14
N LEU A 73 -18.51 1.55 -13.32
CA LEU A 73 -19.95 1.60 -13.57
C LEU A 73 -20.64 0.24 -13.42
N GLU A 74 -20.03 -0.84 -13.93
CA GLU A 74 -20.61 -2.20 -13.81
C GLU A 74 -20.59 -2.71 -12.35
N LYS A 75 -19.78 -2.12 -11.46
CA LYS A 75 -19.67 -2.46 -10.03
C LYS A 75 -20.48 -1.55 -9.10
N GLU A 76 -21.15 -0.54 -9.67
CA GLU A 76 -21.80 0.53 -8.92
C GLU A 76 -23.02 0.05 -8.11
N SER A 77 -23.91 -0.73 -8.72
CA SER A 77 -25.23 -1.02 -8.14
C SER A 77 -25.20 -1.61 -6.71
N PRO A 78 -24.37 -2.63 -6.41
CA PRO A 78 -24.23 -3.14 -5.05
C PRO A 78 -23.71 -2.09 -4.05
N GLN A 79 -22.82 -1.19 -4.50
CA GLN A 79 -22.23 -0.14 -3.67
C GLN A 79 -23.29 0.92 -3.32
N ILE A 80 -24.06 1.38 -4.31
CA ILE A 80 -25.17 2.33 -4.09
C ILE A 80 -26.24 1.72 -3.18
N THR A 81 -26.58 0.44 -3.38
CA THR A 81 -27.56 -0.26 -2.54
C THR A 81 -27.10 -0.30 -1.08
N PHE A 82 -25.83 -0.64 -0.83
CA PHE A 82 -25.23 -0.60 0.51
C PHE A 82 -25.26 0.81 1.10
N LEU A 83 -24.85 1.83 0.34
CA LEU A 83 -24.81 3.23 0.79
C LEU A 83 -26.21 3.81 1.08
N ASN A 84 -27.27 3.29 0.44
CA ASN A 84 -28.64 3.69 0.74
C ASN A 84 -29.09 3.24 2.13
N GLY A 85 -28.51 2.18 2.68
CA GLY A 85 -28.77 1.69 4.04
C GLY A 85 -28.08 2.50 5.14
N ILE A 86 -27.22 3.45 4.79
CA ILE A 86 -26.52 4.33 5.74
C ILE A 86 -27.29 5.64 5.83
N GLU A 87 -27.67 6.07 7.02
CA GLU A 87 -28.35 7.36 7.22
C GLU A 87 -27.38 8.51 7.03
N SER A 88 -26.34 8.57 7.88
CA SER A 88 -25.22 9.52 7.83
C SER A 88 -23.98 8.90 8.48
N ALA A 89 -22.82 9.51 8.24
CA ALA A 89 -21.56 9.18 8.89
C ALA A 89 -20.76 10.46 9.21
N ASP A 90 -19.93 10.42 10.25
CA ASP A 90 -19.05 11.55 10.58
C ASP A 90 -17.98 11.75 9.50
N TYR A 91 -17.41 10.66 9.00
CA TYR A 91 -16.30 10.69 8.05
C TYR A 91 -16.50 9.74 6.87
N ALA A 92 -15.78 10.00 5.77
CA ALA A 92 -15.48 8.99 4.77
C ALA A 92 -13.99 9.00 4.41
N LEU A 93 -13.44 7.81 4.21
CA LEU A 93 -12.11 7.59 3.64
C LEU A 93 -12.23 6.72 2.39
N VAL A 94 -11.82 7.28 1.26
CA VAL A 94 -11.75 6.57 -0.03
C VAL A 94 -10.30 6.48 -0.48
N VAL A 95 -9.74 5.27 -0.47
CA VAL A 95 -8.42 4.96 -1.04
C VAL A 95 -8.59 4.56 -2.49
N ARG A 96 -7.77 5.13 -3.39
CA ARG A 96 -7.91 4.99 -4.85
C ARG A 96 -9.31 5.38 -5.36
N PRO A 97 -9.72 6.66 -5.22
CA PRO A 97 -11.03 7.13 -5.69
C PRO A 97 -11.31 6.84 -7.17
N ASP A 98 -10.27 6.73 -8.00
CA ASP A 98 -10.38 6.41 -9.43
C ASP A 98 -10.97 5.03 -9.75
N LEU A 99 -11.12 4.17 -8.75
CA LEU A 99 -11.72 2.84 -8.89
C LEU A 99 -13.25 2.84 -8.70
N PHE A 100 -13.82 3.94 -8.22
CA PHE A 100 -15.25 4.09 -7.97
C PHE A 100 -15.88 5.01 -9.01
N SER A 101 -17.17 4.82 -9.27
CA SER A 101 -17.89 5.71 -10.18
C SER A 101 -18.17 7.05 -9.51
N GLU A 102 -18.38 8.10 -10.32
CA GLU A 102 -18.76 9.42 -9.82
C GLU A 102 -20.03 9.37 -8.96
N ASN A 103 -21.02 8.55 -9.35
CA ASN A 103 -22.26 8.39 -8.58
C ASN A 103 -22.00 7.80 -7.18
N VAL A 104 -21.10 6.82 -7.07
CA VAL A 104 -20.69 6.25 -5.77
C VAL A 104 -20.00 7.30 -4.91
N LEU A 105 -19.07 8.07 -5.48
CA LEU A 105 -18.36 9.12 -4.75
C LEU A 105 -19.30 10.26 -4.31
N GLN A 106 -20.24 10.69 -5.15
CA GLN A 106 -21.29 11.65 -4.79
C GLN A 106 -22.19 11.12 -3.67
N LYS A 107 -22.53 9.83 -3.72
CA LYS A 107 -23.34 9.20 -2.68
C LYS A 107 -22.59 9.13 -1.35
N ILE A 108 -21.30 8.77 -1.36
CA ILE A 108 -20.43 8.80 -0.17
C ILE A 108 -20.39 10.23 0.40
N LYS A 109 -20.17 11.24 -0.46
CA LYS A 109 -20.14 12.65 -0.06
C LYS A 109 -21.44 13.13 0.57
N SER A 110 -22.60 12.79 0.00
CA SER A 110 -23.89 13.19 0.57
C SER A 110 -24.26 12.47 1.87
N LYS A 111 -23.54 11.39 2.22
CA LYS A 111 -23.75 10.59 3.43
C LYS A 111 -22.72 10.87 4.53
N SER A 112 -21.78 11.77 4.32
CA SER A 112 -20.66 11.99 5.25
C SER A 112 -20.46 13.46 5.54
N ASN A 113 -20.19 13.81 6.79
CA ASN A 113 -19.92 15.21 7.18
C ASN A 113 -18.55 15.69 6.67
N HIS A 114 -17.55 14.81 6.61
CA HIS A 114 -16.22 15.11 6.12
C HIS A 114 -15.65 13.97 5.27
N THR A 115 -15.29 14.25 4.01
CA THR A 115 -14.77 13.25 3.07
C THR A 115 -13.30 13.43 2.76
N VAL A 116 -12.56 12.34 2.84
CA VAL A 116 -11.13 12.28 2.53
C VAL A 116 -10.86 11.30 1.40
N GLY A 117 -10.17 11.79 0.36
CA GLY A 117 -9.62 10.97 -0.71
C GLY A 117 -8.14 10.72 -0.47
N TYR A 118 -7.68 9.48 -0.61
CA TYR A 118 -6.25 9.14 -0.56
C TYR A 118 -5.81 8.40 -1.82
N GLN A 119 -4.97 9.06 -2.60
CA GLN A 119 -4.37 8.52 -3.82
C GLN A 119 -2.92 8.08 -3.53
N TRP A 120 -2.80 6.83 -3.10
CA TRP A 120 -1.55 6.18 -2.71
C TRP A 120 -0.73 5.59 -3.89
N ASP A 121 -1.15 5.86 -5.12
CA ASP A 121 -0.50 5.47 -6.37
C ASP A 121 -0.35 6.73 -7.24
N GLY A 122 0.74 6.86 -7.97
CA GLY A 122 1.01 8.10 -8.73
C GLY A 122 -0.11 8.41 -9.74
N MET A 123 -0.62 9.64 -9.73
CA MET A 123 -1.73 10.09 -10.58
C MET A 123 -1.36 10.10 -12.07
N LYS A 124 -0.06 10.19 -12.40
CA LYS A 124 0.41 9.97 -13.79
C LYS A 124 0.03 8.57 -14.30
N ARG A 125 0.03 7.56 -13.44
CA ARG A 125 -0.35 6.18 -13.78
C ARG A 125 -1.87 6.01 -13.76
N PHE A 126 -2.56 6.69 -12.85
CA PHE A 126 -4.01 6.64 -12.67
C PHE A 126 -4.64 8.03 -12.82
N PRO A 127 -4.69 8.58 -14.04
CA PRO A 127 -5.08 9.98 -14.27
C PRO A 127 -6.54 10.29 -13.94
N LEU A 128 -7.41 9.27 -13.82
CA LEU A 128 -8.79 9.47 -13.39
C LEU A 128 -8.90 10.03 -11.97
N ALA A 129 -7.90 9.82 -11.12
CA ALA A 129 -7.92 10.33 -9.74
C ALA A 129 -8.07 11.86 -9.68
N GLU A 130 -7.55 12.58 -10.69
CA GLU A 130 -7.67 14.05 -10.80
C GLU A 130 -9.14 14.49 -10.86
N ASN A 131 -9.94 13.78 -11.67
CA ASN A 131 -11.37 14.06 -11.82
C ASN A 131 -12.16 13.79 -10.54
N MET A 132 -11.60 13.02 -9.60
CA MET A 132 -12.28 12.64 -8.37
C MET A 132 -12.03 13.63 -7.22
N ILE A 133 -11.05 14.52 -7.34
CA ILE A 133 -10.70 15.51 -6.30
C ILE A 133 -11.93 16.31 -5.80
N PRO A 134 -12.86 16.80 -6.65
CA PRO A 134 -14.00 17.63 -6.21
C PRO A 134 -14.99 16.93 -5.25
N TYR A 135 -14.93 15.61 -5.12
CA TYR A 135 -15.80 14.87 -4.20
C TYR A 135 -15.31 14.86 -2.75
N PHE A 136 -14.13 15.43 -2.48
CA PHE A 136 -13.47 15.35 -1.17
C PHE A 136 -13.28 16.72 -0.53
N ASN A 137 -13.45 16.80 0.80
CA ASN A 137 -13.04 17.97 1.58
C ASN A 137 -11.51 18.08 1.63
N ARG A 138 -10.81 16.95 1.75
CA ARG A 138 -9.35 16.87 1.70
C ARG A 138 -8.93 15.73 0.76
N PHE A 139 -7.93 15.99 -0.06
CA PHE A 139 -7.40 14.99 -0.99
C PHE A 139 -5.90 14.85 -0.80
N PHE A 140 -5.45 13.64 -0.48
CA PHE A 140 -4.05 13.35 -0.21
C PHE A 140 -3.40 12.54 -1.32
N VAL A 141 -2.15 12.84 -1.60
CA VAL A 141 -1.29 12.11 -2.54
C VAL A 141 0.00 11.71 -1.84
N PHE A 142 0.52 10.52 -2.16
CA PHE A 142 1.79 10.06 -1.60
C PHE A 142 3.01 10.34 -2.50
N ASP A 143 2.79 10.51 -3.82
CA ASP A 143 3.88 10.80 -4.76
C ASP A 143 4.15 12.30 -4.76
N SER A 144 5.37 12.67 -4.36
CA SER A 144 5.80 14.07 -4.29
C SER A 144 5.70 14.83 -5.62
N ASN A 145 5.70 14.13 -6.76
CA ASN A 145 5.50 14.75 -8.07
C ASN A 145 4.05 15.23 -8.28
N ASP A 146 3.08 14.53 -7.69
CA ASP A 146 1.66 14.86 -7.87
C ASP A 146 1.30 16.16 -7.12
N VAL A 147 1.93 16.40 -5.96
CA VAL A 147 1.79 17.65 -5.19
C VAL A 147 2.16 18.88 -6.02
N LYS A 148 3.23 18.77 -6.82
CA LYS A 148 3.69 19.88 -7.67
C LYS A 148 2.77 20.14 -8.86
N LYS A 149 2.01 19.12 -9.29
CA LYS A 149 1.25 19.15 -10.53
C LYS A 149 -0.21 19.54 -10.32
N TYR A 150 -0.84 19.08 -9.24
CA TYR A 150 -2.26 19.27 -9.02
C TYR A 150 -2.51 20.27 -7.89
N PRO A 151 -3.11 21.44 -8.18
CA PRO A 151 -3.59 22.31 -7.11
C PRO A 151 -4.72 21.58 -6.37
N ASN A 152 -4.81 21.76 -5.04
CA ASN A 152 -5.81 21.12 -4.16
C ASN A 152 -5.53 19.67 -3.74
N VAL A 153 -4.27 19.22 -3.79
CA VAL A 153 -3.85 17.98 -3.11
C VAL A 153 -2.87 18.29 -1.99
N GLN A 154 -2.85 17.44 -0.96
CA GLN A 154 -1.95 17.53 0.18
C GLN A 154 -0.98 16.32 0.19
N PRO A 155 0.32 16.51 0.48
CA PRO A 155 1.23 15.38 0.61
C PRO A 155 0.89 14.55 1.84
N ILE A 156 1.04 13.23 1.74
CA ILE A 156 1.08 12.37 2.93
C ILE A 156 1.95 11.13 2.70
N ASN A 157 2.53 10.62 3.77
CA ASN A 157 3.26 9.36 3.74
C ASN A 157 2.31 8.15 3.87
N ASN A 158 2.82 6.96 3.59
CA ASN A 158 2.20 5.73 4.07
C ASN A 158 2.43 5.57 5.58
N PHE A 159 1.95 4.47 6.14
CA PHE A 159 1.93 4.19 7.58
C PHE A 159 2.11 2.68 7.83
N TYR A 160 2.22 2.27 9.09
CA TYR A 160 2.03 0.88 9.50
C TYR A 160 0.77 0.73 10.33
N PHE A 161 0.15 -0.46 10.28
CA PHE A 161 -1.03 -0.77 11.09
C PHE A 161 -0.61 -1.11 12.51
N ASP A 162 -1.26 -0.52 13.50
CA ASP A 162 -0.86 -0.57 14.91
C ASP A 162 -1.90 -1.23 15.82
N TYR A 163 -2.97 -1.79 15.24
CA TYR A 163 -4.01 -2.52 15.98
C TYR A 163 -3.60 -3.93 16.43
N LEU A 164 -2.59 -4.53 15.78
CA LEU A 164 -2.13 -5.87 16.12
C LEU A 164 -1.10 -5.82 17.23
N HIS A 165 -1.30 -6.66 18.26
CA HIS A 165 -0.31 -6.83 19.32
C HIS A 165 1.03 -7.29 18.75
N PRO A 166 2.15 -6.63 19.14
CA PRO A 166 3.47 -7.02 18.68
C PRO A 166 3.78 -8.49 18.97
N LYS A 167 4.25 -9.23 17.95
CA LYS A 167 4.78 -10.59 18.12
C LYS A 167 6.24 -10.54 18.56
N LYS A 168 6.55 -11.27 19.64
CA LYS A 168 7.92 -11.43 20.15
C LYS A 168 8.67 -12.61 19.53
N GLU A 169 7.94 -13.63 19.08
CA GLU A 169 8.54 -14.82 18.46
C GLU A 169 9.04 -14.49 17.05
N ILE A 170 10.34 -14.70 16.82
CA ILE A 170 10.97 -14.60 15.51
C ILE A 170 10.98 -15.98 14.84
N LYS A 171 10.42 -16.06 13.63
CA LYS A 171 10.30 -17.30 12.84
C LYS A 171 11.25 -17.35 11.64
N GLN A 172 11.74 -16.20 11.19
CA GLN A 172 12.68 -16.05 10.09
C GLN A 172 13.57 -14.83 10.32
N ASP A 173 14.76 -14.83 9.72
CA ASP A 173 15.65 -13.69 9.77
C ASP A 173 15.22 -12.64 8.76
N ILE A 174 14.97 -13.08 7.51
CA ILE A 174 14.65 -12.20 6.39
C ILE A 174 13.22 -12.45 5.92
N PHE A 175 12.45 -11.39 5.67
CA PHE A 175 11.15 -11.49 5.03
C PHE A 175 10.97 -10.57 3.83
N PHE A 176 10.42 -11.15 2.76
CA PHE A 176 9.96 -10.44 1.57
C PHE A 176 8.71 -11.12 1.02
N VAL A 177 7.77 -10.30 0.55
CA VAL A 177 6.67 -10.69 -0.32
C VAL A 177 6.43 -9.60 -1.36
N GLY A 178 6.35 -9.99 -2.63
CA GLY A 178 6.13 -9.04 -3.72
C GLY A 178 5.80 -9.73 -5.04
N THR A 179 5.27 -8.97 -6.00
CA THR A 179 5.04 -9.47 -7.36
C THR A 179 6.35 -9.52 -8.13
N PHE A 180 6.53 -10.53 -8.97
CA PHE A 180 7.69 -10.65 -9.85
C PHE A 180 7.83 -9.41 -10.76
N MET A 181 8.98 -8.77 -10.66
CA MET A 181 9.36 -7.58 -11.44
C MET A 181 10.73 -7.83 -12.07
N LYS A 182 10.82 -7.74 -13.40
CA LYS A 182 12.04 -8.06 -14.15
C LYS A 182 13.21 -7.15 -13.80
N ASP A 183 12.92 -5.90 -13.50
CA ASP A 183 13.86 -4.84 -13.14
C ASP A 183 14.41 -5.00 -11.71
N ARG A 184 13.79 -5.82 -10.85
CA ARG A 184 14.18 -5.98 -9.43
C ARG A 184 14.67 -7.37 -9.08
N ILE A 185 14.37 -8.37 -9.91
CA ILE A 185 14.65 -9.77 -9.58
C ILE A 185 16.15 -10.00 -9.34
N ASN A 186 17.03 -9.39 -10.14
CA ASN A 186 18.47 -9.65 -10.02
C ASN A 186 19.03 -9.22 -8.66
N GLU A 187 18.65 -8.03 -8.17
CA GLU A 187 19.04 -7.52 -6.85
C GLU A 187 18.52 -8.43 -5.73
N LEU A 188 17.25 -8.86 -5.81
CA LEU A 188 16.66 -9.79 -4.85
C LEU A 188 17.40 -11.12 -4.81
N LEU A 189 17.76 -11.66 -5.98
CA LEU A 189 18.51 -12.91 -6.09
C LEU A 189 19.92 -12.79 -5.53
N GLN A 190 20.62 -11.67 -5.78
CA GLN A 190 21.94 -11.39 -5.21
C GLN A 190 21.89 -11.35 -3.68
N LEU A 191 20.94 -10.60 -3.10
CA LEU A 191 20.73 -10.58 -1.65
C LEU A 191 20.40 -11.97 -1.10
N SER A 192 19.55 -12.74 -1.78
CA SER A 192 19.19 -14.09 -1.35
C SER A 192 20.40 -15.03 -1.24
N LEU A 193 21.39 -14.88 -2.13
CA LEU A 193 22.63 -15.65 -2.07
C LEU A 193 23.53 -15.19 -0.92
N ILE A 194 23.60 -13.89 -0.64
CA ILE A 194 24.32 -13.36 0.53
C ILE A 194 23.72 -13.96 1.80
N PHE A 195 22.40 -13.91 1.98
CA PHE A 195 21.73 -14.45 3.17
C PHE A 195 21.97 -15.95 3.34
N LYS A 196 21.91 -16.72 2.25
CA LYS A 196 22.23 -18.15 2.27
C LYS A 196 23.69 -18.42 2.67
N LYS A 197 24.64 -17.64 2.13
CA LYS A 197 26.08 -17.77 2.43
C LYS A 197 26.36 -17.60 3.93
N ILE A 198 25.68 -16.67 4.59
CA ILE A 198 25.85 -16.40 6.03
C ILE A 198 24.88 -17.17 6.93
N GLY A 199 24.12 -18.12 6.37
CA GLY A 199 23.28 -19.04 7.14
C GLY A 199 21.94 -18.46 7.65
N LEU A 200 21.45 -17.35 7.10
CA LEU A 200 20.18 -16.75 7.53
C LEU A 200 18.97 -17.49 6.97
N LYS A 201 17.97 -17.71 7.82
CA LYS A 201 16.68 -18.28 7.44
C LYS A 201 15.82 -17.23 6.75
N SER A 202 15.61 -17.38 5.45
CA SER A 202 14.89 -16.39 4.64
C SER A 202 13.52 -16.88 4.19
N SER A 203 12.50 -16.01 4.30
CA SER A 203 11.15 -16.18 3.72
C SER A 203 10.96 -15.14 2.61
N ILE A 204 11.41 -15.48 1.39
CA ILE A 204 11.35 -14.61 0.22
C ILE A 204 10.30 -15.14 -0.75
N ASN A 205 9.14 -14.48 -0.80
CA ASN A 205 7.95 -14.93 -1.52
C ASN A 205 7.68 -14.06 -2.76
N ILE A 206 7.75 -14.65 -3.95
CA ILE A 206 7.62 -13.95 -5.23
C ILE A 206 6.36 -14.43 -5.94
N ILE A 207 5.39 -13.52 -6.08
CA ILE A 207 4.13 -13.80 -6.76
C ILE A 207 4.35 -13.71 -8.27
N CYS A 208 4.15 -14.82 -8.98
CA CYS A 208 4.33 -14.90 -10.43
C CYS A 208 3.35 -15.87 -11.07
N SER A 209 2.57 -15.45 -12.06
CA SER A 209 1.67 -16.38 -12.76
C SER A 209 2.36 -17.25 -13.83
N LYS A 210 3.61 -16.93 -14.20
CA LYS A 210 4.31 -17.54 -15.33
C LYS A 210 5.30 -18.61 -14.86
N SER A 211 4.91 -19.88 -15.01
CA SER A 211 5.69 -21.06 -14.60
C SER A 211 7.13 -21.10 -15.12
N LYS A 212 7.40 -20.52 -16.30
CA LYS A 212 8.76 -20.45 -16.86
C LYS A 212 9.78 -19.76 -15.93
N TYR A 213 9.35 -18.81 -15.11
CA TYR A 213 10.26 -18.11 -14.18
C TYR A 213 10.61 -18.96 -12.97
N TYR A 214 9.73 -19.89 -12.58
CA TYR A 214 9.99 -20.83 -11.49
C TYR A 214 11.20 -21.71 -11.84
N LYS A 215 11.19 -22.25 -13.07
CA LYS A 215 12.30 -23.05 -13.59
C LYS A 215 13.58 -22.23 -13.78
N LYS A 216 13.45 -20.98 -14.22
CA LYS A 216 14.61 -20.11 -14.49
C LYS A 216 15.40 -19.78 -13.21
N TYR A 217 14.74 -19.71 -12.07
CA TYR A 217 15.32 -19.23 -10.81
C TYR A 217 15.29 -20.27 -9.69
N SER A 218 15.18 -21.56 -10.05
CA SER A 218 15.07 -22.67 -9.09
C SER A 218 16.29 -22.84 -8.18
N ASP A 219 17.47 -22.40 -8.65
CA ASP A 219 18.74 -22.59 -7.93
C ASP A 219 18.96 -21.52 -6.85
N PHE A 220 18.08 -20.51 -6.80
CA PHE A 220 18.15 -19.43 -5.83
C PHE A 220 17.24 -19.72 -4.62
N PRO A 221 17.62 -19.27 -3.42
CA PRO A 221 16.86 -19.47 -2.19
C PRO A 221 15.65 -18.52 -2.10
N VAL A 222 14.74 -18.60 -3.08
CA VAL A 222 13.52 -17.81 -3.17
C VAL A 222 12.33 -18.72 -3.50
N HIS A 223 11.14 -18.36 -3.02
CA HIS A 223 9.91 -19.12 -3.26
C HIS A 223 9.01 -18.40 -4.25
N PHE A 224 8.72 -19.03 -5.39
CA PHE A 224 7.74 -18.54 -6.35
C PHE A 224 6.36 -19.13 -6.09
N THR A 225 5.32 -18.29 -6.11
CA THR A 225 3.93 -18.70 -5.90
C THR A 225 2.98 -18.01 -6.87
N LYS A 226 1.83 -18.64 -7.18
CA LYS A 226 0.79 -18.02 -8.02
C LYS A 226 -0.13 -17.12 -7.22
N SER A 227 -0.27 -17.39 -5.94
CA SER A 227 -1.20 -16.70 -5.04
C SER A 227 -0.43 -15.71 -4.19
N GLY A 228 -1.04 -14.54 -3.94
CA GLY A 228 -0.47 -13.61 -2.97
C GLY A 228 -0.70 -14.06 -1.54
N MET A 229 -0.03 -13.38 -0.63
CA MET A 229 -0.19 -13.51 0.81
C MET A 229 -1.25 -12.51 1.28
N ASP A 230 -2.12 -12.93 2.19
CA ASP A 230 -3.05 -12.02 2.85
C ASP A 230 -2.27 -10.89 3.56
N PHE A 231 -2.83 -9.68 3.56
CA PHE A 231 -2.14 -8.52 4.11
C PHE A 231 -1.89 -8.67 5.61
N LYS A 232 -2.85 -9.26 6.36
CA LYS A 232 -2.70 -9.52 7.79
C LYS A 232 -1.58 -10.54 8.04
N ASP A 233 -1.51 -11.59 7.23
CA ASP A 233 -0.41 -12.55 7.29
C ASP A 233 0.94 -11.88 6.97
N SER A 234 0.96 -10.92 6.04
CA SER A 234 2.15 -10.14 5.72
C SER A 234 2.62 -9.30 6.91
N ILE A 235 1.70 -8.65 7.64
CA ILE A 235 2.02 -7.93 8.87
C ILE A 235 2.61 -8.88 9.91
N LEU A 236 1.97 -10.04 10.14
CA LEU A 236 2.44 -11.03 11.11
C LEU A 236 3.83 -11.54 10.73
N ASN A 237 4.07 -11.92 9.48
CA ASN A 237 5.39 -12.33 9.02
C ASN A 237 6.43 -11.21 9.19
N THR A 238 6.06 -9.96 8.95
CA THR A 238 6.95 -8.81 9.18
C THR A 238 7.31 -8.68 10.66
N GLN A 239 6.34 -8.76 11.56
CA GLN A 239 6.57 -8.73 13.02
C GLN A 239 7.41 -9.92 13.50
N GLN A 240 7.30 -11.09 12.87
CA GLN A 240 8.05 -12.31 13.20
C GLN A 240 9.39 -12.42 12.46
N SER A 241 9.87 -11.34 11.85
CA SER A 241 11.17 -11.27 11.17
C SER A 241 12.16 -10.37 11.90
N ASN A 242 13.46 -10.53 11.62
CA ASN A 242 14.50 -9.59 12.07
C ASN A 242 14.70 -8.45 11.06
N VAL A 243 14.68 -8.78 9.77
CA VAL A 243 14.99 -7.87 8.66
C VAL A 243 13.93 -7.98 7.57
N ILE A 244 13.55 -6.84 7.02
CA ILE A 244 12.57 -6.72 5.96
C ILE A 244 13.25 -6.23 4.69
N LEU A 245 12.88 -6.80 3.54
CA LEU A 245 13.35 -6.32 2.24
C LEU A 245 12.29 -5.43 1.59
N ASP A 246 12.73 -4.31 1.02
CA ASP A 246 11.92 -3.40 0.21
C ASP A 246 12.64 -3.09 -1.10
N PHE A 247 11.90 -2.91 -2.18
CA PHE A 247 12.46 -2.55 -3.48
C PHE A 247 11.59 -1.48 -4.13
N GLN A 248 12.20 -0.33 -4.41
CA GLN A 248 11.59 0.83 -5.03
C GLN A 248 10.83 0.45 -6.30
N ASN A 249 9.68 1.07 -6.47
CA ASN A 249 8.94 1.02 -7.72
C ASN A 249 9.37 2.14 -8.65
N SER A 250 10.00 1.77 -9.78
CA SER A 250 10.41 2.70 -10.83
C SER A 250 9.27 3.54 -11.43
N MET A 251 8.02 3.18 -11.14
CA MET A 251 6.82 3.87 -11.65
C MET A 251 6.35 5.07 -10.82
N HIS A 252 6.83 5.26 -9.58
CA HIS A 252 6.40 6.36 -8.70
C HIS A 252 7.49 6.77 -7.70
N ASN A 253 7.46 8.03 -7.26
CA ASN A 253 8.41 8.59 -6.31
C ASN A 253 7.79 8.67 -4.91
N GLY A 254 7.82 7.56 -4.18
CA GLY A 254 7.32 7.49 -2.81
C GLY A 254 7.93 6.32 -2.04
N VAL A 255 7.69 6.31 -0.72
CA VAL A 255 8.16 5.28 0.21
C VAL A 255 7.03 4.28 0.45
N SER A 256 7.34 2.98 0.35
CA SER A 256 6.34 1.91 0.45
C SER A 256 5.86 1.70 1.90
N PHE A 257 4.72 1.03 2.07
CA PHE A 257 4.26 0.53 3.38
C PHE A 257 5.34 -0.25 4.13
N ARG A 258 6.17 -0.99 3.41
CA ARG A 258 7.18 -1.87 3.99
C ARG A 258 8.22 -1.14 4.83
N VAL A 259 8.58 0.07 4.41
CA VAL A 259 9.50 0.91 5.16
C VAL A 259 8.86 1.35 6.48
N PHE A 260 7.60 1.79 6.46
CA PHE A 260 6.90 2.21 7.66
C PHE A 260 6.59 1.03 8.58
N GLU A 261 6.33 -0.17 8.05
CA GLU A 261 6.23 -1.40 8.83
C GLU A 261 7.55 -1.76 9.52
N ALA A 262 8.70 -1.59 8.84
CA ALA A 262 10.00 -1.80 9.47
C ALA A 262 10.25 -0.81 10.61
N VAL A 263 9.88 0.45 10.44
CA VAL A 263 9.95 1.47 11.50
C VAL A 263 9.01 1.10 12.67
N GLY A 264 7.73 0.89 12.37
CA GLY A 264 6.68 0.63 13.35
C GLY A 264 6.86 -0.66 14.15
N TYR A 265 7.33 -1.71 13.49
CA TYR A 265 7.58 -3.01 14.14
C TYR A 265 9.04 -3.20 14.55
N GLN A 266 9.86 -2.14 14.46
CA GLN A 266 11.25 -2.10 14.93
C GLN A 266 12.13 -3.17 14.31
N LYS A 267 12.09 -3.25 12.98
CA LYS A 267 12.84 -4.20 12.17
C LYS A 267 13.94 -3.49 11.42
N LYS A 268 15.02 -4.23 11.14
CA LYS A 268 16.00 -3.78 10.16
C LYS A 268 15.37 -3.75 8.77
N LEU A 269 15.80 -2.81 7.93
CA LEU A 269 15.33 -2.65 6.56
C LEU A 269 16.52 -2.71 5.60
N ILE A 270 16.38 -3.50 4.54
CA ILE A 270 17.25 -3.45 3.37
C ILE A 270 16.40 -2.94 2.19
N THR A 271 16.77 -1.81 1.61
CA THR A 271 16.02 -1.17 0.51
C THR A 271 16.94 -0.58 -0.55
N ASN A 272 16.51 -0.52 -1.80
CA ASN A 272 17.18 0.27 -2.85
C ASN A 272 16.55 1.66 -3.03
N ASN A 273 15.61 2.07 -2.17
CA ASN A 273 14.95 3.36 -2.26
C ASN A 273 15.74 4.45 -1.50
N PRO A 274 16.45 5.37 -2.17
CA PRO A 274 17.27 6.37 -1.49
C PRO A 274 16.43 7.42 -0.75
N LEU A 275 15.14 7.57 -1.07
CA LEU A 275 14.27 8.55 -0.43
C LEU A 275 14.14 8.33 1.07
N VAL A 276 14.36 7.10 1.55
CA VAL A 276 14.31 6.76 2.97
C VAL A 276 15.32 7.56 3.80
N LYS A 277 16.44 7.98 3.21
CA LYS A 277 17.45 8.81 3.90
C LYS A 277 16.95 10.21 4.27
N ASN A 278 15.84 10.66 3.68
CA ASN A 278 15.27 11.98 3.94
C ASN A 278 14.27 12.00 5.12
N TYR A 279 14.07 10.87 5.79
CA TYR A 279 13.13 10.75 6.91
C TYR A 279 13.86 10.82 8.24
N ASP A 280 13.18 11.34 9.26
CA ASP A 280 13.70 11.49 10.62
C ASP A 280 13.99 10.16 11.34
N PHE A 281 13.42 9.05 10.86
CA PHE A 281 13.71 7.70 11.35
C PHE A 281 14.95 7.06 10.72
N TYR A 282 15.63 7.72 9.76
CA TYR A 282 16.78 7.12 9.10
C TYR A 282 17.95 6.93 10.09
N ASN A 283 18.37 5.67 10.24
CA ASN A 283 19.56 5.30 10.98
C ASN A 283 20.31 4.20 10.20
N PRO A 284 21.60 4.38 9.86
CA PRO A 284 22.36 3.40 9.06
C PRO A 284 22.53 2.04 9.74
N ASN A 285 22.40 1.95 11.07
CA ASN A 285 22.41 0.67 11.80
C ASN A 285 21.10 -0.12 11.62
N ASN A 286 20.01 0.59 11.30
CA ASN A 286 18.67 0.00 11.13
C ASN A 286 18.28 -0.13 9.66
N ILE A 287 18.78 0.74 8.78
CA ILE A 287 18.37 0.85 7.39
C ILE A 287 19.59 0.83 6.48
N PHE A 288 19.72 -0.24 5.72
CA PHE A 288 20.69 -0.35 4.64
C PHE A 288 20.07 0.04 3.31
N VAL A 289 20.54 1.15 2.76
CA VAL A 289 20.17 1.61 1.42
C VAL A 289 21.23 1.12 0.43
N PHE A 290 20.88 0.10 -0.35
CA PHE A 290 21.81 -0.54 -1.28
C PHE A 290 21.66 -0.02 -2.72
N SER A 291 22.73 -0.18 -3.46
CA SER A 291 22.84 -0.01 -4.90
C SER A 291 23.63 -1.20 -5.47
N ASN A 292 23.77 -1.27 -6.80
CA ASN A 292 24.61 -2.29 -7.43
C ASN A 292 26.09 -2.23 -6.97
N GLU A 293 26.56 -1.06 -6.53
CA GLU A 293 27.96 -0.85 -6.14
C GLU A 293 28.25 -1.37 -4.74
N ASN A 294 27.31 -1.24 -3.80
CA ASN A 294 27.53 -1.56 -2.38
C ASN A 294 26.71 -2.76 -1.87
N ILE A 295 25.95 -3.46 -2.71
CA ILE A 295 25.07 -4.57 -2.26
C ILE A 295 25.81 -5.66 -1.45
N HIS A 296 27.11 -5.82 -1.69
CA HIS A 296 27.99 -6.75 -0.96
C HIS A 296 28.19 -6.36 0.52
N GLU A 297 28.00 -5.09 0.88
CA GLU A 297 28.06 -4.59 2.26
C GLU A 297 26.85 -5.01 3.11
N ALA A 298 25.81 -5.60 2.50
CA ALA A 298 24.67 -6.15 3.24
C ALA A 298 25.10 -7.14 4.33
N GLU A 299 26.16 -7.92 4.09
CA GLU A 299 26.72 -8.84 5.09
C GLU A 299 27.23 -8.09 6.33
N HIS A 300 27.86 -6.92 6.15
CA HIS A 300 28.36 -6.11 7.26
C HIS A 300 27.22 -5.44 8.03
N PHE A 301 26.22 -4.91 7.33
CA PHE A 301 25.03 -4.30 7.93
C PHE A 301 24.25 -5.28 8.82
N LEU A 302 24.10 -6.53 8.36
CA LEU A 302 23.37 -7.57 9.09
C LEU A 302 24.03 -7.96 10.42
N LYS A 303 25.33 -7.70 10.57
CA LYS A 303 26.08 -7.95 11.81
C LYS A 303 25.99 -6.81 12.82
N GLN A 304 25.51 -5.63 12.42
CA GLN A 304 25.34 -4.51 13.33
C GLN A 304 24.18 -4.78 14.30
N ASP A 305 24.18 -4.13 15.45
CA ASP A 305 23.02 -4.14 16.35
C ASP A 305 21.91 -3.21 15.83
N PHE A 306 20.67 -3.49 16.20
CA PHE A 306 19.55 -2.58 15.96
C PHE A 306 19.57 -1.47 17.02
N VAL A 307 19.38 -0.22 16.59
CA VAL A 307 19.29 0.95 17.47
C VAL A 307 17.82 1.30 17.64
N GLU A 308 17.31 1.23 18.86
CA GLU A 308 15.91 1.58 19.12
C GLU A 308 15.60 3.04 18.75
N LEU A 309 14.47 3.25 18.06
CA LEU A 309 14.00 4.58 17.69
C LEU A 309 13.19 5.19 18.84
N PRO A 310 13.25 6.52 19.03
CA PRO A 310 12.33 7.20 19.93
C PRO A 310 10.87 6.85 19.61
N ASN A 311 10.07 6.56 20.64
CA ASN A 311 8.66 6.19 20.48
C ASN A 311 7.87 7.24 19.67
N GLU A 312 8.15 8.52 19.86
CA GLU A 312 7.51 9.62 19.14
C GLU A 312 7.73 9.53 17.61
N ILE A 313 8.95 9.20 17.18
CA ILE A 313 9.27 9.01 15.77
C ILE A 313 8.53 7.79 15.23
N ARG A 314 8.48 6.69 15.99
CA ARG A 314 7.76 5.48 15.59
C ARG A 314 6.27 5.75 15.45
N GLU A 315 5.65 6.31 16.48
CA GLU A 315 4.20 6.57 16.56
C GLU A 315 3.73 7.57 15.51
N LYS A 316 4.57 8.54 15.12
CA LYS A 316 4.30 9.49 14.03
C LYS A 316 3.89 8.81 12.72
N TYR A 317 4.40 7.60 12.44
CA TYR A 317 4.12 6.84 11.22
C TYR A 317 3.09 5.72 11.41
N SER A 318 2.42 5.68 12.55
CA SER A 318 1.33 4.74 12.82
C SER A 318 0.06 5.08 12.02
N PHE A 319 -0.78 4.08 11.79
CA PHE A 319 -2.12 4.30 11.24
C PHE A 319 -2.93 5.25 12.13
N THR A 320 -2.77 5.15 13.46
CA THR A 320 -3.46 6.02 14.42
C THR A 320 -3.15 7.50 14.21
N GLU A 321 -1.87 7.88 14.11
CA GLU A 321 -1.51 9.28 13.88
C GLU A 321 -1.84 9.71 12.45
N TRP A 322 -1.69 8.81 11.48
CA TRP A 322 -2.09 9.06 10.10
C TRP A 322 -3.58 9.38 9.97
N ILE A 323 -4.47 8.56 10.56
CA ILE A 323 -5.93 8.76 10.47
C ILE A 323 -6.37 10.03 11.21
N LYS A 324 -5.76 10.33 12.37
CA LYS A 324 -5.99 11.60 13.07
C LYS A 324 -5.63 12.80 12.19
N HIS A 325 -4.48 12.75 11.54
CA HIS A 325 -4.02 13.84 10.69
C HIS A 325 -4.96 14.06 9.49
N ILE A 326 -5.35 12.99 8.79
CA ILE A 326 -6.15 13.14 7.57
C ILE A 326 -7.61 13.53 7.82
N LEU A 327 -8.19 13.09 8.94
CA LEU A 327 -9.57 13.43 9.31
C LEU A 327 -9.67 14.76 10.05
N ASN A 328 -8.55 15.36 10.44
CA ASN A 328 -8.57 16.68 11.08
C ASN A 328 -9.24 17.69 10.13
N SER A 329 -10.23 18.41 10.64
CA SER A 329 -11.02 19.37 9.86
C SER A 329 -10.43 20.78 9.86
N ASN A 330 -9.32 20.99 10.57
CA ASN A 330 -8.56 22.24 10.65
C ASN A 330 -7.35 22.27 9.72
#